data_AF-A0A7C3P9I8-F1
#
_entry.id   AF-A0A7C3P9I8-F1
#
_cell.length_a   1.000
_cell.length_b   1.000
_cell.length_c   1.000
_cell.angle_alpha   90.00
_cell.angle_beta   90.00
_cell.angle_gamma   90.00
#
_symmetry.space_group_name_H-M   'P 1'
#
loop_
_entity.id
_entity.type
_entity.pdbx_description
1 polymer ?
#
loop_
_entity_poly.entity_id
_entity_poly.type
_entity_poly.pdbx_seq_one_letter_code
_entity_poly.pdbx_strand_id
1 'polypeptide(L)' 'MDEKGQAELSAHIQQHVKYPIDKRDFMASCENLGHVPADTREWVAKTLPDRTYRSAEDIYHALNLPHQH' A
#
# COMPACT_ATOMS: atom_id res chain seq x y z
N MET A 1 6.32 5.98 -10.71
CA MET A 1 5.85 6.25 -9.34
C MET A 1 6.72 7.35 -8.79
N ASP A 2 6.13 8.48 -8.43
CA ASP A 2 6.83 9.61 -7.84
C ASP A 2 7.24 9.32 -6.40
N GLU A 3 8.36 9.89 -5.96
CA GLU A 3 8.90 9.74 -4.59
C GLU A 3 7.85 10.09 -3.52
N LYS A 4 7.04 11.12 -3.78
CA LYS A 4 5.92 11.51 -2.91
C LYS A 4 4.86 10.42 -2.81
N GLY A 5 4.50 9.79 -3.94
CA GLY A 5 3.51 8.71 -3.94
C GLY A 5 3.99 7.49 -3.17
N GLN A 6 5.30 7.23 -3.20
CA GLN A 6 5.92 6.15 -2.43
C GLN A 6 5.91 6.45 -0.93
N ALA A 7 6.29 7.66 -0.51
CA ALA A 7 6.30 8.07 0.90
C ALA A 7 4.90 8.03 1.55
N GLU A 8 3.89 8.55 0.85
CA GLU A 8 2.49 8.56 1.35
C GLU A 8 1.95 7.12 1.48
N LEU A 9 2.28 6.24 0.53
CA LEU A 9 1.89 4.84 0.57
C LEU A 9 2.53 4.11 1.76
N SER A 10 3.84 4.31 1.99
CA SER A 10 4.53 3.71 3.13
C SER A 10 3.96 4.20 4.47
N ALA A 11 3.72 5.50 4.61
CA ALA A 11 3.09 6.06 5.80
C ALA A 11 1.70 5.45 6.04
N HIS A 12 0.90 5.25 4.99
CA HIS A 12 -0.40 4.59 5.10
C HIS A 12 -0.30 3.14 5.59
N ILE A 13 0.57 2.35 4.96
CA ILE A 13 0.79 0.93 5.28
C ILE A 13 1.20 0.77 6.76
N GLN A 14 2.01 1.68 7.31
CA GLN A 14 2.46 1.61 8.70
C GLN A 14 1.46 2.18 9.72
N GLN A 15 0.81 3.31 9.42
CA GLN A 15 0.04 4.04 10.44
C GLN A 15 -1.47 3.80 10.38
N HIS A 16 -2.01 3.44 9.22
CA HIS A 16 -3.45 3.43 8.99
C HIS A 16 -4.03 2.04 8.73
N VAL A 17 -3.20 1.08 8.30
CA VAL A 17 -3.66 -0.26 7.95
C VAL A 17 -3.65 -1.17 9.18
N LYS A 18 -4.80 -1.79 9.45
CA LYS A 18 -4.91 -2.86 10.45
C LYS A 18 -4.75 -4.21 9.78
N TYR A 19 -3.84 -5.02 10.32
CA TYR A 19 -3.59 -6.37 9.83
C TYR A 19 -4.30 -7.42 10.68
N PRO A 20 -4.75 -8.55 10.10
CA PRO A 20 -4.63 -8.92 8.68
C PRO A 20 -5.63 -8.17 7.77
N ILE A 21 -5.20 -7.87 6.54
CA ILE A 21 -6.01 -7.16 5.52
C ILE A 21 -5.88 -7.86 4.16
N ASP A 22 -6.95 -7.91 3.36
CA ASP A 22 -6.88 -8.41 1.98
C ASP A 22 -6.69 -7.28 0.97
N LYS A 23 -6.29 -7.62 -0.27
CA LYS A 23 -6.09 -6.62 -1.33
C LYS A 23 -7.32 -5.71 -1.54
N ARG A 24 -8.54 -6.25 -1.49
CA ARG A 24 -9.76 -5.46 -1.74
C ARG A 24 -9.99 -4.48 -0.59
N ASP A 25 -9.86 -4.94 0.65
CA ASP A 25 -10.01 -4.09 1.83
C ASP A 25 -8.86 -3.07 1.96
N PHE A 26 -7.64 -3.44 1.58
CA PHE A 26 -6.50 -2.52 1.49
C PHE A 26 -6.72 -1.45 0.43
N MET A 27 -7.21 -1.82 -0.75
CA MET A 27 -7.55 -0.88 -1.81
C MET A 27 -8.75 0.01 -1.44
N ALA A 28 -9.73 -0.51 -0.69
CA ALA A 28 -10.83 0.27 -0.13
C ALA A 28 -10.33 1.24 0.95
N SER A 29 -9.42 0.81 1.83
CA SER A 29 -8.74 1.70 2.77
C SER A 29 -7.89 2.76 2.05
N CYS A 30 -7.33 2.42 0.88
CA CYS A 30 -6.64 3.36 0.00
C CYS A 30 -7.59 4.35 -0.70
N GLU A 31 -8.89 4.07 -0.83
CA GLU A 31 -9.84 4.98 -1.47
C GLU A 31 -10.01 6.27 -0.65
N ASN A 32 -9.86 6.18 0.67
CA ASN A 32 -9.88 7.31 1.61
C ASN A 32 -8.57 8.12 1.61
N LEU A 33 -7.51 7.64 0.96
CA LEU A 33 -6.23 8.35 0.87
C LEU A 33 -6.25 9.40 -0.25
N GLY A 34 -7.08 10.44 -0.14
CA GLY A 34 -7.06 11.59 -1.08
C GLY A 34 -5.65 12.17 -1.35
N HIS A 35 -4.68 11.86 -0.50
CA HIS A 35 -3.28 12.26 -0.60
C HIS A 35 -2.39 11.34 -1.47
N VAL A 36 -2.76 10.08 -1.70
CA VAL A 36 -2.01 9.16 -2.58
C VAL A 36 -2.40 9.42 -4.04
N PRO A 37 -1.43 9.74 -4.93
CA PRO A 37 -1.71 10.04 -6.33
C PRO A 37 -2.31 8.84 -7.08
N ALA A 38 -3.12 9.13 -8.10
CA ALA A 38 -3.83 8.11 -8.88
C ALA A 38 -2.89 7.07 -9.50
N ASP A 39 -1.75 7.50 -10.06
CA ASP A 39 -0.70 6.61 -10.58
C ASP A 39 -0.20 5.60 -9.55
N THR A 40 -0.02 6.02 -8.30
CA THR A 40 0.39 5.12 -7.22
C THR A 40 -0.69 4.10 -6.93
N ARG A 41 -1.97 4.53 -6.86
CA ARG A 41 -3.09 3.60 -6.60
C ARG A 41 -3.23 2.57 -7.71
N GLU A 42 -3.13 2.99 -8.97
CA GLU A 42 -3.18 2.08 -10.12
C GLU A 42 -2.01 1.10 -10.12
N TRP A 43 -0.80 1.57 -9.81
CA TRP A 43 0.36 0.70 -9.69
C TRP A 43 0.21 -0.30 -8.55
N VAL A 44 -0.31 0.10 -7.40
CA VAL A 44 -0.60 -0.80 -6.27
C VAL A 44 -1.64 -1.83 -6.70
N ALA A 45 -2.73 -1.42 -7.36
CA ALA A 45 -3.76 -2.34 -7.83
C ALA A 45 -3.22 -3.40 -8.79
N LYS A 46 -2.24 -3.04 -9.64
CA LYS A 46 -1.62 -3.94 -10.61
C LYS A 46 -0.51 -4.81 -10.02
N THR A 47 0.28 -4.25 -9.10
CA THR A 47 1.47 -4.90 -8.51
C THR A 47 1.10 -5.77 -7.32
N LEU A 48 0.16 -5.33 -6.49
CA LEU A 48 -0.26 -6.03 -5.28
C LEU A 48 -1.06 -7.30 -5.68
N PRO A 49 -0.57 -8.51 -5.39
CA PRO A 49 -1.32 -9.73 -5.63
C PRO A 49 -2.58 -9.80 -4.77
N ASP A 50 -3.61 -10.48 -5.27
CA ASP A 50 -4.84 -10.72 -4.52
C ASP A 50 -4.59 -11.79 -3.46
N ARG A 51 -4.19 -11.34 -2.26
CA ARG A 51 -3.94 -12.19 -1.08
C ARG A 51 -4.23 -11.42 0.21
N THR A 52 -4.22 -12.14 1.31
CA THR A 52 -4.27 -11.56 2.65
C THR A 52 -2.87 -11.27 3.15
N TYR A 53 -2.65 -10.02 3.55
CA TYR A 53 -1.44 -9.49 4.14
C TYR A 53 -1.56 -9.48 5.65
N ARG A 54 -0.58 -10.03 6.34
CA ARG A 54 -0.58 -10.14 7.81
C ARG A 54 0.19 -9.03 8.52
N SER A 55 0.99 -8.29 7.77
CA SER A 55 1.83 -7.21 8.28
C SER A 55 2.15 -6.21 7.17
N ALA A 56 2.58 -5.01 7.56
CA ALA A 56 3.11 -3.98 6.66
C ALA A 56 4.24 -4.49 5.78
N GLU A 57 5.16 -5.27 6.35
CA GLU A 57 6.27 -5.91 5.63
C GLU A 57 5.79 -6.78 4.47
N ASP A 58 4.67 -7.49 4.61
CA ASP A 58 4.15 -8.37 3.57
C ASP A 58 3.69 -7.54 2.35
N ILE A 59 3.14 -6.35 2.59
CA ILE A 59 2.78 -5.39 1.54
C ILE A 59 4.04 -4.76 0.94
N TYR A 60 4.99 -4.32 1.77
CA TYR A 60 6.26 -3.77 1.28
C TYR A 60 7.02 -4.75 0.39
N HIS A 61 7.10 -6.01 0.80
CA HIS A 61 7.69 -7.09 0.01
C HIS A 61 6.92 -7.33 -1.30
N ALA A 62 5.59 -7.39 -1.25
CA ALA A 62 4.77 -7.62 -2.43
C ALA A 62 4.84 -6.48 -3.44
N LEU A 63 4.98 -5.25 -2.96
CA LEU A 63 5.13 -4.05 -3.79
C LEU A 63 6.59 -3.73 -4.13
N ASN A 64 7.55 -4.45 -3.56
CA ASN A 64 8.99 -4.19 -3.69
C ASN A 64 9.33 -2.72 -3.35
N LEU A 65 8.70 -2.21 -2.30
CA LEU A 65 8.92 -0.87 -1.79
C LEU A 65 10.16 -0.84 -0.89
N PRO A 66 10.95 0.24 -0.91
CA PRO A 66 12.06 0.40 0.03
C PRO A 66 11.50 0.56 1.45
N HIS A 67 11.57 -0.51 2.26
CA HIS A 67 11.38 -0.38 3.70
C HIS A 67 12.70 0.13 4.29
N GLN A 68 12.66 1.22 5.05
CA GLN A 68 13.81 1.68 5.84
C GLN A 68 13.88 0.75 7.06
N HIS A 69 14.92 -0.07 7.13
CA HIS A 69 15.22 -0.95 8.26
C HIS A 69 15.82 -0.15 9.43
#